data_AF-A0A067Q9D9-F1
#
_entry.id   AF-A0A067Q9D9-F1
#
_cell.length_a   1.000
_cell.length_b   1.000
_cell.length_c   1.000
_cell.angle_alpha   90.00
_cell.angle_beta   90.00
_cell.angle_gamma   90.00
#
_symmetry.space_group_name_H-M   'P 1'
#
loop_
_entity.id
_entity.type
_entity.pdbx_description
1 polymer ?
#
loop_
_entity_poly.entity_id
_entity_poly.type
_entity_poly.pdbx_seq_one_letter_code
_entity_poly.pdbx_strand_id
1 'polypeptide(L)'
;MTTWVQDQRNHGNRLVTAKANNGWNETSDARDKNDHHALDMYSIQTGTASDVSFLIDFLPSYLYPMDEKDIACWVVAGVSLGGHASWIALKNDKRISAGIPIIGCPDYLALMSDRAAKSSVPFAPPYVPKSLLQLIHKKDPAYSPYTIADETNPYFGKKVLVLCGGKDKLVPWTFSQEFVEKLEVGTNGKKKAVVYPECGHECTQEMVDTMATFIWEEVVIQ
;
A
#
# COMPACT_ATOMS: atom_id res chain seq x y z
N MET A 1 2.48 20.48 10.00
CA MET A 1 2.55 19.15 9.37
C MET A 1 3.97 18.95 8.88
N THR A 2 4.61 17.85 9.26
CA THR A 2 5.98 17.50 8.81
C THR A 2 5.87 16.29 7.88
N THR A 3 6.53 16.34 6.72
CA THR A 3 6.49 15.27 5.72
C THR A 3 7.84 14.57 5.66
N TRP A 4 7.81 13.24 5.62
CA TRP A 4 8.98 12.40 5.47
C TRP A 4 8.83 11.52 4.23
N VAL A 5 9.93 11.33 3.50
CA VAL A 5 10.01 10.45 2.34
C VAL A 5 11.14 9.47 2.59
N GLN A 6 10.90 8.20 2.30
CA GLN A 6 11.91 7.14 2.43
C GLN A 6 12.07 6.39 1.12
N ASP A 7 13.30 5.96 0.84
CA ASP A 7 13.55 4.98 -0.21
C ASP A 7 12.96 3.64 0.21
N GLN A 8 12.15 3.06 -0.68
CA GLN A 8 11.66 1.69 -0.49
C GLN A 8 12.81 0.70 -0.48
N ARG A 9 12.58 -0.48 0.10
CA ARG A 9 13.54 -1.57 0.01
C ARG A 9 13.84 -1.89 -1.45
N ASN A 10 15.13 -2.12 -1.74
CA ASN A 10 15.62 -2.38 -3.09
C ASN A 10 15.34 -1.27 -4.12
N HIS A 11 15.19 -0.01 -3.68
CA HIS A 11 14.97 1.16 -4.55
C HIS A 11 15.86 2.33 -4.12
N GLY A 12 16.01 3.33 -5.00
CA GLY A 12 16.78 4.55 -4.70
C GLY A 12 18.19 4.23 -4.22
N ASN A 13 18.60 4.84 -3.11
CA ASN A 13 19.91 4.59 -2.51
C ASN A 13 20.01 3.22 -1.80
N ARG A 14 18.90 2.48 -1.69
CA ARG A 14 18.82 1.14 -1.11
C ARG A 14 18.76 0.04 -2.18
N LEU A 15 18.99 0.37 -3.45
CA LEU A 15 18.99 -0.60 -4.55
C LEU A 15 20.08 -1.65 -4.35
N VAL A 16 19.69 -2.92 -4.28
CA VAL A 16 20.61 -4.07 -4.17
C VAL A 16 20.66 -4.82 -5.49
N THR A 17 19.51 -5.10 -6.10
CA THR A 17 19.39 -5.83 -7.35
C THR A 17 18.23 -5.30 -8.19
N ALA A 18 18.53 -4.66 -9.33
CA ALA A 18 17.52 -4.12 -10.23
C ALA A 18 16.58 -5.22 -10.76
N LYS A 19 17.11 -6.42 -11.00
CA LYS A 19 16.35 -7.58 -11.47
C LYS A 19 15.16 -7.94 -10.56
N ALA A 20 15.32 -7.81 -9.24
CA ALA A 20 14.25 -8.14 -8.30
C ALA A 20 13.07 -7.14 -8.33
N ASN A 21 13.23 -5.99 -9.01
CA ASN A 21 12.15 -5.04 -9.22
C ASN A 21 11.37 -5.30 -10.52
N ASN A 22 11.88 -6.16 -11.42
CA ASN A 22 11.22 -6.48 -12.68
C ASN A 22 10.01 -7.40 -12.49
N GLY A 23 9.09 -7.36 -13.44
CA GLY A 23 8.10 -8.41 -13.72
C GLY A 23 8.70 -9.72 -14.20
N TRP A 24 7.89 -10.80 -14.24
CA TRP A 24 8.33 -12.10 -14.74
C TRP A 24 8.93 -12.06 -16.16
N ASN A 25 8.25 -11.37 -17.09
CA ASN A 25 8.65 -11.28 -18.49
C ASN A 25 8.62 -9.82 -18.98
N GLU A 26 9.00 -8.88 -18.11
CA GLU A 26 9.02 -7.45 -18.45
C GLU A 26 10.05 -7.13 -19.53
N THR A 27 11.16 -7.89 -19.56
CA THR A 27 12.23 -7.75 -20.53
C THR A 27 12.30 -8.96 -21.47
N SER A 28 12.80 -8.74 -22.68
CA SER A 28 13.06 -9.81 -23.64
C SER A 28 14.37 -10.57 -23.36
N ASP A 29 15.28 -9.97 -22.56
CA ASP A 29 16.51 -10.64 -22.13
C ASP A 29 16.20 -11.64 -21.02
N ALA A 30 16.44 -12.92 -21.32
CA ALA A 30 16.21 -14.01 -20.36
C ALA A 30 16.98 -13.83 -19.04
N ARG A 31 18.11 -13.09 -19.04
CA ARG A 31 18.92 -12.83 -17.84
C ARG A 31 18.20 -11.92 -16.84
N ASP A 32 17.31 -11.05 -17.34
CA ASP A 32 16.61 -10.02 -16.56
C ASP A 32 15.21 -10.44 -16.12
N LYS A 33 14.77 -11.66 -16.49
CA LYS A 33 13.50 -12.25 -16.03
C LYS A 33 13.50 -12.49 -14.52
N ASN A 34 12.48 -12.01 -13.84
CA ASN A 34 12.31 -12.23 -12.41
C ASN A 34 11.38 -13.40 -12.10
N ASP A 35 11.92 -14.62 -12.00
CA ASP A 35 11.15 -15.79 -11.57
C ASP A 35 10.59 -15.66 -10.15
N HIS A 36 11.18 -14.79 -9.32
CA HIS A 36 10.75 -14.51 -7.96
C HIS A 36 9.81 -13.30 -7.84
N HIS A 37 9.27 -12.78 -8.95
CA HIS A 37 8.48 -11.54 -8.97
C HIS A 37 7.42 -11.43 -7.86
N ALA A 38 6.67 -12.50 -7.60
CA ALA A 38 5.68 -12.53 -6.53
C ALA A 38 6.31 -12.46 -5.12
N LEU A 39 7.44 -13.12 -4.89
CA LEU A 39 8.13 -13.07 -3.60
C LEU A 39 8.75 -11.69 -3.38
N ASP A 40 9.47 -11.20 -4.39
CA ASP A 40 10.19 -9.94 -4.33
C ASP A 40 9.23 -8.78 -4.11
N MET A 41 8.15 -8.67 -4.89
CA MET A 41 7.15 -7.62 -4.72
C MET A 41 6.51 -7.65 -3.34
N TYR A 42 6.08 -8.82 -2.86
CA TYR A 42 5.44 -8.90 -1.55
C TYR A 42 6.41 -8.59 -0.40
N SER A 43 7.66 -9.03 -0.53
CA SER A 43 8.71 -8.74 0.47
C SER A 43 9.06 -7.26 0.53
N ILE A 44 9.11 -6.57 -0.61
CA ILE A 44 9.35 -5.12 -0.68
C ILE A 44 8.17 -4.37 -0.05
N GLN A 45 6.93 -4.71 -0.41
CA GLN A 45 5.73 -4.04 0.13
C GLN A 45 5.61 -4.20 1.66
N THR A 46 5.71 -5.44 2.16
CA THR A 46 5.61 -5.72 3.59
C THR A 46 6.81 -5.20 4.39
N GLY A 47 8.01 -5.22 3.79
CA GLY A 47 9.21 -4.64 4.36
C GLY A 47 9.16 -3.12 4.45
N THR A 48 8.71 -2.44 3.39
CA THR A 48 8.49 -0.98 3.40
C THR A 48 7.46 -0.59 4.46
N ALA A 49 6.35 -1.35 4.58
CA ALA A 49 5.37 -1.11 5.64
C ALA A 49 5.94 -1.28 7.05
N SER A 50 6.85 -2.24 7.24
CA SER A 50 7.55 -2.43 8.52
C SER A 50 8.51 -1.28 8.80
N ASP A 51 9.20 -0.77 7.77
CA ASP A 51 10.08 0.39 7.88
C ASP A 51 9.28 1.65 8.29
N VAL A 52 8.02 1.80 7.84
CA VAL A 52 7.14 2.89 8.31
C VAL A 52 6.90 2.79 9.82
N SER A 53 6.52 1.62 10.34
CA SER A 53 6.35 1.44 11.80
C SER A 53 7.64 1.70 12.57
N PHE A 54 8.77 1.26 12.03
CA PHE A 54 10.08 1.54 12.61
C PHE A 54 10.34 3.06 12.65
N LEU A 55 10.08 3.80 11.58
CA LEU A 55 10.20 5.25 11.60
C LEU A 55 9.28 5.90 12.65
N ILE A 56 8.04 5.42 12.79
CA ILE A 56 7.11 5.92 13.81
C ILE A 56 7.67 5.71 15.22
N ASP A 57 8.39 4.61 15.48
CA ASP A 57 9.00 4.33 16.79
C ASP A 57 10.09 5.36 17.16
N PHE A 58 10.91 5.78 16.19
CA PHE A 58 12.12 6.56 16.46
C PHE A 58 12.02 8.04 16.12
N LEU A 59 11.19 8.42 15.14
CA LEU A 59 11.07 9.81 14.69
C LEU A 59 10.75 10.82 15.80
N PRO A 60 9.86 10.53 16.78
CA PRO A 60 9.60 11.46 17.87
C PRO A 60 10.88 11.87 18.62
N SER A 61 11.73 10.91 18.98
CA SER A 61 12.98 11.19 19.72
C SER A 61 14.03 11.94 18.90
N TYR A 62 14.02 11.78 17.57
CA TYR A 62 14.88 12.58 16.68
C TYR A 62 14.37 14.01 16.49
N LEU A 63 13.04 14.18 16.45
CA LEU A 63 12.41 15.48 16.23
C LEU A 63 12.34 16.33 17.49
N TYR A 64 12.08 15.69 18.63
CA TYR A 64 11.83 16.31 19.92
C TYR A 64 12.68 15.62 21.00
N PRO A 65 14.02 15.79 20.95
CA PRO A 65 14.95 15.08 21.83
C PRO A 65 14.83 15.47 23.31
N MET A 66 14.11 16.57 23.62
CA MET A 66 13.82 17.02 24.97
C MET A 66 12.35 16.80 25.34
N ASP A 67 11.64 15.94 24.60
CA ASP A 67 10.21 15.70 24.72
C ASP A 67 9.36 16.98 24.63
N GLU A 68 9.82 17.97 23.84
CA GLU A 68 9.20 19.29 23.79
C GLU A 68 7.85 19.32 23.04
N LYS A 69 7.52 18.26 22.29
CA LYS A 69 6.25 18.09 21.57
C LYS A 69 5.86 16.62 21.42
N ASP A 70 4.55 16.38 21.45
CA ASP A 70 3.96 15.09 21.11
C ASP A 70 3.55 15.02 19.63
N ILE A 71 3.61 13.82 19.05
CA ILE A 71 3.02 13.57 17.73
C ILE A 71 1.53 13.33 17.87
N ALA A 72 0.72 14.30 17.41
CA ALA A 72 -0.74 14.21 17.48
C ALA A 72 -1.33 13.14 16.56
N CYS A 73 -0.78 12.96 15.36
CA CYS A 73 -1.31 12.02 14.37
C CYS A 73 -0.22 11.53 13.40
N TRP A 74 -0.43 10.32 12.90
CA TRP A 74 0.35 9.75 11.79
C TRP A 74 -0.53 9.53 10.58
N VAL A 75 -0.02 9.93 9.42
CA VAL A 75 -0.64 9.76 8.11
C VAL A 75 0.36 9.06 7.20
N VAL A 76 -0.08 8.02 6.49
CA VAL A 76 0.72 7.35 5.47
C VAL A 76 0.10 7.58 4.09
N ALA A 77 0.91 7.93 3.11
CA ALA A 77 0.50 8.06 1.72
C ALA A 77 1.55 7.42 0.82
N GLY A 78 1.12 6.85 -0.30
CA GLY A 78 2.05 6.23 -1.23
C GLY A 78 1.44 5.94 -2.58
N VAL A 79 2.29 5.99 -3.61
CA VAL A 79 1.93 5.79 -5.02
C VAL A 79 2.38 4.41 -5.48
N SER A 80 1.51 3.70 -6.18
CA SER A 80 1.81 2.40 -6.81
C SER A 80 2.37 1.40 -5.79
N LEU A 81 3.65 1.02 -5.90
CA LEU A 81 4.36 0.22 -4.89
C LEU A 81 4.16 0.76 -3.46
N GLY A 82 4.22 2.09 -3.30
CA GLY A 82 3.98 2.75 -2.03
C GLY A 82 2.50 2.72 -1.60
N GLY A 83 1.58 2.66 -2.55
CA GLY A 83 0.14 2.51 -2.30
C GLY A 83 -0.20 1.14 -1.71
N HIS A 84 0.43 0.08 -2.24
CA HIS A 84 0.35 -1.26 -1.63
C HIS A 84 0.92 -1.27 -0.20
N ALA A 85 2.12 -0.69 -0.02
CA ALA A 85 2.75 -0.59 1.29
C ALA A 85 1.90 0.24 2.27
N SER A 86 1.19 1.28 1.79
CA SER A 86 0.30 2.11 2.61
C SER A 86 -0.87 1.30 3.16
N TRP A 87 -1.50 0.43 2.36
CA TRP A 87 -2.54 -0.48 2.84
C TRP A 87 -2.04 -1.42 3.95
N ILE A 88 -0.84 -1.98 3.76
CA ILE A 88 -0.22 -2.91 4.72
C ILE A 88 0.16 -2.16 6.02
N ALA A 89 0.75 -0.97 5.91
CA ALA A 89 1.12 -0.15 7.06
C ALA A 89 -0.13 0.25 7.86
N LEU A 90 -1.17 0.72 7.17
CA LEU A 90 -2.43 1.14 7.79
C LEU A 90 -3.09 0.00 8.58
N LYS A 91 -3.02 -1.22 8.06
CA LYS A 91 -3.51 -2.44 8.73
C LYS A 91 -2.65 -2.81 9.96
N ASN A 92 -1.34 -2.74 9.82
CA ASN A 92 -0.42 -3.31 10.81
C ASN A 92 -0.10 -2.36 11.97
N ASP A 93 -0.22 -1.04 11.78
CA ASP A 93 0.12 -0.06 12.80
C ASP A 93 -1.10 0.75 13.25
N LYS A 94 -1.54 0.51 14.49
CA LYS A 94 -2.69 1.22 15.06
C LYS A 94 -2.48 2.72 15.22
N ARG A 95 -1.22 3.18 15.29
CA ARG A 95 -0.88 4.62 15.45
C ARG A 95 -1.14 5.44 14.19
N ILE A 96 -1.19 4.78 13.03
CA ILE A 96 -1.52 5.44 11.76
C ILE A 96 -3.02 5.72 11.73
N SER A 97 -3.38 6.99 11.86
CA SER A 97 -4.76 7.46 11.91
C SER A 97 -5.40 7.63 10.53
N ALA A 98 -4.59 7.90 9.50
CA ALA A 98 -5.06 8.05 8.13
C ALA A 98 -4.13 7.42 7.09
N GLY A 99 -4.72 6.90 6.01
CA GLY A 99 -4.01 6.28 4.90
C GLY A 99 -4.51 6.76 3.53
N ILE A 100 -3.58 7.13 2.65
CA ILE A 100 -3.86 7.53 1.27
C ILE A 100 -3.12 6.62 0.26
N PRO A 101 -3.62 5.41 -0.02
CA PRO A 101 -3.12 4.59 -1.11
C PRO A 101 -3.54 5.19 -2.47
N ILE A 102 -2.55 5.52 -3.29
CA ILE A 102 -2.72 6.06 -4.65
C ILE A 102 -2.27 4.97 -5.64
N ILE A 103 -3.16 4.59 -6.58
CA ILE A 103 -2.95 3.56 -7.61
C ILE A 103 -2.31 2.27 -7.04
N GLY A 104 -2.70 1.90 -5.82
CA GLY A 104 -2.28 0.69 -5.12
C GLY A 104 -3.45 -0.26 -4.90
N CYS A 105 -3.15 -1.52 -4.56
CA CYS A 105 -4.12 -2.60 -4.36
C CYS A 105 -4.01 -3.20 -2.95
N PRO A 106 -5.12 -3.39 -2.22
CA PRO A 106 -5.16 -4.10 -0.95
C PRO A 106 -5.24 -5.62 -1.08
N ASP A 107 -5.58 -6.15 -2.26
CA ASP A 107 -5.62 -7.60 -2.54
C ASP A 107 -4.43 -8.01 -3.41
N TYR A 108 -3.40 -8.55 -2.76
CA TYR A 108 -2.20 -8.96 -3.46
C TYR A 108 -2.41 -10.18 -4.36
N LEU A 109 -3.24 -11.14 -3.94
CA LEU A 109 -3.44 -12.39 -4.70
C LEU A 109 -4.28 -12.16 -5.96
N ALA A 110 -5.32 -11.34 -5.88
CA ALA A 110 -6.10 -10.97 -7.06
C ALA A 110 -5.21 -10.31 -8.13
N LEU A 111 -4.38 -9.34 -7.72
CA LEU A 111 -3.46 -8.65 -8.63
C LEU A 111 -2.38 -9.59 -9.19
N MET A 112 -1.73 -10.38 -8.34
CA MET A 112 -0.57 -11.17 -8.75
C MET A 112 -0.96 -12.40 -9.59
N SER A 113 -2.14 -12.96 -9.38
CA SER A 113 -2.68 -14.04 -10.21
C SER A 113 -3.00 -13.58 -11.64
N ASP A 114 -3.59 -12.39 -11.81
CA ASP A 114 -3.82 -11.78 -13.12
C ASP A 114 -2.51 -11.48 -13.84
N ARG A 115 -1.50 -10.92 -13.14
CA ARG A 115 -0.16 -10.69 -13.70
C ARG A 115 0.51 -11.98 -14.16
N ALA A 116 0.39 -13.06 -13.38
CA ALA A 116 0.92 -14.37 -13.74
C ALA A 116 0.26 -14.90 -15.02
N ALA A 117 -1.07 -14.80 -15.11
CA ALA A 117 -1.82 -15.19 -16.30
C ALA A 117 -1.38 -14.39 -17.54
N LYS A 118 -1.29 -13.06 -17.44
CA LYS A 118 -0.80 -12.18 -18.53
C LYS A 118 0.64 -12.48 -18.94
N SER A 119 1.46 -12.94 -17.99
CA SER A 119 2.86 -13.31 -18.24
C SER A 119 3.02 -14.77 -18.68
N SER A 120 1.93 -15.54 -18.81
CA SER A 120 1.97 -16.99 -19.08
C SER A 120 2.81 -17.78 -18.05
N VAL A 121 2.79 -17.35 -16.79
CA VAL A 121 3.47 -17.99 -15.66
C VAL A 121 2.42 -18.72 -14.80
N PRO A 122 2.65 -20.00 -14.41
CA PRO A 122 1.72 -20.68 -13.52
C PRO A 122 1.73 -20.05 -12.13
N PHE A 123 0.54 -19.78 -11.58
CA PHE A 123 0.38 -19.27 -10.20
C PHE A 123 0.52 -20.41 -9.18
N ALA A 124 1.70 -21.03 -9.16
CA ALA A 124 2.02 -22.23 -8.40
C ALA A 124 3.55 -22.30 -8.16
N PRO A 125 4.06 -23.27 -7.37
CA PRO A 125 5.50 -23.47 -7.22
C PRO A 125 6.20 -23.69 -8.57
N PRO A 126 7.43 -23.16 -8.77
CA PRO A 126 8.24 -22.43 -7.79
C PRO A 126 7.91 -20.94 -7.65
N TYR A 127 7.17 -20.35 -8.59
CA TYR A 127 6.88 -18.91 -8.67
C TYR A 127 6.05 -18.40 -7.48
N VAL A 128 5.11 -19.22 -7.02
CA VAL A 128 4.23 -18.92 -5.88
C VAL A 128 4.16 -20.16 -4.97
N PRO A 129 5.14 -20.34 -4.07
CA PRO A 129 5.17 -21.50 -3.19
C PRO A 129 4.07 -21.43 -2.11
N LYS A 130 3.68 -22.59 -1.57
CA LYS A 130 2.65 -22.68 -0.51
C LYS A 130 2.98 -21.82 0.72
N SER A 131 4.26 -21.70 1.07
CA SER A 131 4.73 -20.85 2.17
C SER A 131 4.42 -19.37 1.94
N LEU A 132 4.56 -18.89 0.69
CA LEU A 132 4.20 -17.52 0.32
C LEU A 132 2.68 -17.32 0.41
N LEU A 133 1.87 -18.25 -0.14
CA LEU A 133 0.42 -18.17 -0.07
C LEU A 133 -0.10 -18.10 1.36
N GLN A 134 0.42 -18.95 2.25
CA GLN A 134 0.08 -18.94 3.67
C GLN A 134 0.46 -17.62 4.35
N LEU A 135 1.62 -17.06 4.00
CA LEU A 135 2.05 -15.77 4.53
C LEU A 135 1.11 -14.64 4.08
N ILE A 136 0.73 -14.62 2.80
CA ILE A 136 -0.18 -13.61 2.23
C ILE A 136 -1.56 -13.71 2.89
N HIS A 137 -2.16 -14.90 2.98
CA HIS A 137 -3.43 -15.08 3.69
C HIS A 137 -3.39 -14.61 5.15
N LYS A 138 -2.23 -14.72 5.81
CA LYS A 138 -2.08 -14.26 7.20
C LYS A 138 -1.90 -12.75 7.31
N LYS A 139 -1.25 -12.11 6.34
CA LYS A 139 -0.74 -10.74 6.49
C LYS A 139 -1.43 -9.70 5.62
N ASP A 140 -1.97 -10.08 4.48
CA ASP A 140 -2.45 -9.15 3.47
C ASP A 140 -3.73 -8.40 3.93
N PRO A 141 -3.91 -7.13 3.52
CA PRO A 141 -5.09 -6.33 3.86
C PRO A 141 -6.41 -7.06 3.56
N ALA A 142 -6.52 -7.68 2.39
CA ALA A 142 -7.74 -8.36 1.94
C ALA A 142 -8.21 -9.54 2.82
N TYR A 143 -7.33 -10.09 3.66
CA TYR A 143 -7.65 -11.20 4.57
C TYR A 143 -7.79 -10.75 6.03
N SER A 144 -7.77 -9.44 6.29
CA SER A 144 -8.07 -8.88 7.60
C SER A 144 -9.59 -8.81 7.86
N PRO A 145 -10.04 -8.63 9.11
CA PRO A 145 -11.46 -8.44 9.43
C PRO A 145 -11.98 -7.03 9.04
N TYR A 146 -11.69 -6.57 7.82
CA TYR A 146 -11.93 -5.20 7.34
C TYR A 146 -13.41 -4.82 7.17
N THR A 147 -14.31 -5.79 7.29
CA THR A 147 -15.77 -5.62 7.19
C THR A 147 -16.47 -5.61 8.55
N ILE A 148 -15.75 -5.88 9.64
CA ILE A 148 -16.32 -5.98 10.99
C ILE A 148 -16.41 -4.58 11.60
N ALA A 149 -17.53 -4.27 12.25
CA ALA A 149 -17.79 -2.97 12.88
C ALA A 149 -17.38 -2.94 14.37
N ASP A 150 -16.18 -3.45 14.69
CA ASP A 150 -15.63 -3.44 16.06
C ASP A 150 -14.10 -3.29 16.06
N GLU A 151 -13.49 -3.29 17.25
CA GLU A 151 -12.04 -3.11 17.44
C GLU A 151 -11.16 -4.24 16.88
N THR A 152 -11.74 -5.37 16.48
CA THR A 152 -10.97 -6.42 15.80
C THR A 152 -10.61 -6.01 14.36
N ASN A 153 -11.40 -5.12 13.75
CA ASN A 153 -11.12 -4.53 12.45
C ASN A 153 -9.95 -3.54 12.55
N PRO A 154 -8.82 -3.80 11.86
CA PRO A 154 -7.66 -2.92 11.94
C PRO A 154 -7.89 -1.53 11.32
N TYR A 155 -9.00 -1.30 10.60
CA TYR A 155 -9.35 -0.02 9.99
C TYR A 155 -10.40 0.76 10.78
N PHE A 156 -10.93 0.20 11.86
CA PHE A 156 -11.96 0.86 12.66
C PHE A 156 -11.43 2.18 13.25
N GLY A 157 -12.20 3.26 13.07
CA GLY A 157 -11.84 4.62 13.44
C GLY A 157 -10.81 5.31 12.52
N LYS A 158 -10.31 4.66 11.47
CA LYS A 158 -9.29 5.25 10.58
C LYS A 158 -9.91 6.05 9.44
N LYS A 159 -9.11 6.97 8.89
CA LYS A 159 -9.46 7.82 7.74
C LYS A 159 -8.74 7.32 6.49
N VAL A 160 -9.48 6.94 5.45
CA VAL A 160 -8.94 6.28 4.27
C VAL A 160 -9.40 7.01 3.02
N LEU A 161 -8.44 7.50 2.23
CA LEU A 161 -8.66 8.05 0.91
C LEU A 161 -8.01 7.17 -0.15
N VAL A 162 -8.80 6.57 -1.01
CA VAL A 162 -8.30 5.73 -2.11
C VAL A 162 -8.38 6.51 -3.42
N LEU A 163 -7.26 6.64 -4.12
CA LEU A 163 -7.18 7.37 -5.40
C LEU A 163 -6.72 6.41 -6.50
N CYS A 164 -7.51 6.23 -7.57
CA CYS A 164 -7.22 5.24 -8.62
C CYS A 164 -7.47 5.78 -10.03
N GLY A 165 -6.73 5.29 -11.03
CA GLY A 165 -7.02 5.55 -12.44
C GLY A 165 -8.03 4.56 -13.01
N GLY A 166 -9.04 5.07 -13.74
CA GLY A 166 -10.07 4.24 -14.37
C GLY A 166 -9.58 3.43 -15.56
N LYS A 167 -8.49 3.87 -16.22
CA LYS A 167 -7.81 3.18 -17.32
C LYS A 167 -6.51 2.51 -16.88
N ASP A 168 -6.25 2.41 -15.58
CA ASP A 168 -5.08 1.73 -15.04
C ASP A 168 -5.11 0.24 -15.41
N LYS A 169 -4.14 -0.20 -16.21
CA LYS A 169 -3.97 -1.60 -16.62
C LYS A 169 -2.93 -2.35 -15.78
N LEU A 170 -2.13 -1.63 -14.99
CA LEU A 170 -1.05 -2.20 -14.18
C LEU A 170 -1.54 -2.55 -12.77
N VAL A 171 -2.41 -1.71 -12.21
CA VAL A 171 -3.14 -1.93 -10.95
C VAL A 171 -4.62 -1.56 -11.16
N PRO A 172 -5.39 -2.39 -11.91
CA PRO A 172 -6.80 -2.13 -12.16
C PRO A 172 -7.63 -1.92 -10.88
N TRP A 173 -8.51 -0.92 -10.88
CA TRP A 173 -9.43 -0.62 -9.77
C TRP A 173 -10.27 -1.83 -9.35
N THR A 174 -10.61 -2.71 -10.29
CA THR A 174 -11.42 -3.91 -10.05
C THR A 174 -10.84 -4.84 -8.98
N PHE A 175 -9.52 -4.83 -8.77
CA PHE A 175 -8.88 -5.63 -7.71
C PHE A 175 -9.01 -5.01 -6.31
N SER A 176 -9.29 -3.71 -6.24
CA SER A 176 -9.52 -2.98 -4.97
C SER A 176 -11.01 -2.79 -4.68
N GLN A 177 -11.86 -2.85 -5.70
CA GLN A 177 -13.24 -2.39 -5.62
C GLN A 177 -14.04 -3.05 -4.49
N GLU A 178 -14.12 -4.38 -4.49
CA GLU A 178 -14.91 -5.11 -3.48
C GLU A 178 -14.40 -4.83 -2.06
N PHE A 179 -13.08 -4.84 -1.87
CA PHE A 179 -12.45 -4.54 -0.59
C PHE A 179 -12.85 -3.14 -0.11
N VAL A 180 -12.69 -2.12 -0.95
CA VAL A 180 -12.96 -0.74 -0.57
C VAL A 180 -14.46 -0.48 -0.37
N GLU A 181 -15.32 -1.06 -1.19
CA GLU A 181 -16.78 -0.95 -1.02
C GLU A 181 -17.23 -1.51 0.34
N LYS A 182 -16.69 -2.68 0.73
CA LYS A 182 -17.02 -3.36 2.00
C LYS A 182 -16.23 -2.88 3.21
N LEU A 183 -15.19 -2.05 3.01
CA LEU A 183 -14.36 -1.52 4.09
C LEU A 183 -15.20 -0.74 5.10
N GLU A 184 -15.21 -1.25 6.33
CA GLU A 184 -15.83 -0.64 7.49
C GLU A 184 -14.78 0.17 8.28
N VAL A 185 -15.12 1.40 8.64
CA VAL A 185 -14.24 2.33 9.36
C VAL A 185 -14.89 2.93 10.62
N GLY A 186 -16.11 2.52 10.96
CA GLY A 186 -16.88 3.01 12.09
C GLY A 186 -17.38 4.45 11.91
N THR A 187 -18.17 4.92 12.89
CA THR A 187 -18.79 6.26 12.87
C THR A 187 -17.78 7.40 12.96
N ASN A 188 -16.63 7.15 13.57
CA ASN A 188 -15.56 8.14 13.75
C ASN A 188 -14.48 8.04 12.67
N GLY A 189 -14.54 7.00 11.83
CA GLY A 189 -13.66 6.86 10.68
C GLY A 189 -14.23 7.56 9.45
N LYS A 190 -13.41 7.62 8.40
CA LYS A 190 -13.82 8.18 7.11
C LYS A 190 -13.32 7.30 5.99
N LYS A 191 -14.17 7.01 5.01
CA LYS A 191 -13.79 6.31 3.79
C LYS A 191 -14.21 7.15 2.58
N LYS A 192 -13.26 7.42 1.69
CA LYS A 192 -13.51 8.06 0.39
C LYS A 192 -12.70 7.32 -0.68
N ALA A 193 -13.34 7.01 -1.80
CA ALA A 193 -12.67 6.47 -2.98
C ALA A 193 -12.97 7.36 -4.18
N VAL A 194 -11.93 7.69 -4.96
CA VAL A 194 -12.05 8.49 -6.18
C VAL A 194 -11.37 7.73 -7.31
N VAL A 195 -12.15 7.41 -8.34
CA VAL A 195 -11.66 6.80 -9.57
C VAL A 195 -11.69 7.86 -10.66
N TYR A 196 -10.52 8.20 -11.20
CA TYR A 196 -10.35 9.20 -12.26
C TYR A 196 -10.51 8.52 -13.62
N PRO A 197 -11.66 8.65 -14.32
CA PRO A 197 -12.05 7.72 -15.38
C PRO A 197 -11.05 7.61 -16.53
N GLU A 198 -10.42 8.73 -16.89
CA GLU A 198 -9.50 8.81 -18.02
C GLU A 198 -8.03 8.53 -17.65
N CYS A 199 -7.70 8.47 -16.35
CA CYS A 199 -6.35 8.32 -15.85
C CYS A 199 -5.87 6.85 -15.93
N GLY A 200 -4.62 6.66 -16.35
CA GLY A 200 -3.93 5.37 -16.38
C GLY A 200 -3.22 5.03 -15.06
N HIS A 201 -2.05 4.39 -15.16
CA HIS A 201 -1.20 4.12 -14.00
C HIS A 201 -0.24 5.30 -13.74
N GLU A 202 -0.79 6.41 -13.26
CA GLU A 202 -0.02 7.62 -12.95
C GLU A 202 -0.63 8.36 -11.77
N CYS A 203 0.20 9.11 -11.04
CA CYS A 203 -0.26 10.02 -10.00
C CYS A 203 -0.38 11.42 -10.62
N THR A 204 -1.63 11.86 -10.85
CA THR A 204 -1.90 13.18 -11.45
C THR A 204 -1.86 14.28 -10.41
N GLN A 205 -1.71 15.54 -10.86
CA GLN A 205 -1.83 16.69 -9.95
C GLN A 205 -3.19 16.73 -9.25
N GLU A 206 -4.27 16.36 -9.95
CA GLU A 206 -5.62 16.31 -9.37
C GLU A 206 -5.73 15.31 -8.20
N MET A 207 -5.03 14.17 -8.29
CA MET A 207 -4.92 13.23 -7.18
C MET A 207 -4.17 13.85 -5.98
N VAL A 208 -3.07 14.57 -6.24
CA VAL A 208 -2.30 15.26 -5.20
C VAL A 208 -3.14 16.33 -4.52
N ASP A 209 -3.89 17.13 -5.29
CA ASP A 209 -4.78 18.17 -4.76
C ASP A 209 -5.90 17.55 -3.91
N THR A 210 -6.50 16.46 -4.39
CA THR A 210 -7.54 15.71 -3.66
C THR A 210 -6.99 15.14 -2.34
N MET A 211 -5.77 14.61 -2.34
CA MET A 211 -5.08 14.15 -1.13
C MET A 211 -4.85 15.31 -0.16
N ALA A 212 -4.33 16.44 -0.64
CA ALA A 212 -4.05 17.61 0.21
C ALA A 212 -5.32 18.14 0.88
N THR A 213 -6.42 18.27 0.12
CA THR A 213 -7.73 18.67 0.66
C THR A 213 -8.22 17.69 1.72
N PHE A 214 -8.15 16.38 1.46
CA PHE A 214 -8.57 15.36 2.42
C PHE A 214 -7.76 15.42 3.72
N ILE A 215 -6.43 15.55 3.63
CA ILE A 215 -5.57 15.67 4.82
C ILE A 215 -5.94 16.93 5.60
N TRP A 216 -6.15 18.05 4.92
CA TRP A 216 -6.53 19.30 5.57
C TRP A 216 -7.84 19.15 6.36
N GLU A 217 -8.90 18.70 5.68
CA GLU A 217 -10.26 18.60 6.23
C GLU A 217 -10.39 17.52 7.31
N GLU A 218 -9.76 16.38 7.08
CA GLU A 218 -9.98 15.18 7.90
C GLU A 218 -8.85 14.94 8.90
N VAL A 219 -7.71 15.62 8.84
CA VAL A 219 -6.61 15.38 9.79
C VAL A 219 -6.20 16.65 10.52
N VAL A 220 -6.12 17.79 9.83
CA VAL A 220 -5.52 19.00 10.41
C VAL A 220 -6.52 19.83 11.22
N ILE A 221 -7.75 20.00 10.74
CA ILE A 221 -8.74 20.91 11.34
C ILE A 221 -9.78 20.21 12.23
N GLN A 222 -9.53 18.94 12.60
CA GLN A 222 -10.43 18.11 13.41
C GLN A 222 -10.19 18.30 14.91
#